data_AF-A0A3D5GRW0-F1
#
_entry.id   AF-A0A3D5GRW0-F1
#
_cell.length_a   1.000
_cell.length_b   1.000
_cell.length_c   1.000
_cell.angle_alpha   90.00
_cell.angle_beta   90.00
_cell.angle_gamma   90.00
#
_symmetry.space_group_name_H-M   'P 1'
#
loop_
_entity.id
_entity.type
_entity.pdbx_description
1 polymer ?
#
loop_
_entity_poly.entity_id
_entity_poly.type
_entity_poly.pdbx_seq_one_letter_code
_entity_poly.pdbx_strand_id
1 'polypeptide(L)'
;GRVRAVSVDSTPYSDAGLGPSWEVACSLATGVAYLRALEESGVEVDRALGSMAFTFSASADQFTTIAKFRAARRCWDRVAAVCGAGGSDRAQVQRAVTSTAMVTRVDPWVNMLRVTVAGFAAGVAGADSVTLHPFDSAIGRPDAFGRRMARN
;
A
#
# COMPACT_ATOMS: atom_id res chain seq x y z
N GLY A 1 12.69 10.02 -13.06
CA GLY A 1 12.01 9.88 -11.76
C GLY A 1 12.99 9.30 -10.74
N ARG A 2 12.85 9.64 -9.45
CA ARG A 2 13.67 9.01 -8.39
C ARG A 2 13.36 7.51 -8.31
N VAL A 3 14.38 6.67 -8.39
CA VAL A 3 14.25 5.21 -8.23
C VAL A 3 14.05 4.89 -6.75
N ARG A 4 13.13 3.97 -6.43
CA ARG A 4 12.94 3.42 -5.09
C ARG A 4 13.41 1.96 -5.13
N ALA A 5 14.51 1.67 -4.44
CA ALA A 5 15.17 0.37 -4.47
C ALA A 5 14.47 -0.68 -3.60
N VAL A 6 13.76 -0.25 -2.57
CA VAL A 6 13.13 -1.13 -1.59
C VAL A 6 11.63 -0.92 -1.57
N SER A 7 10.87 -2.02 -1.65
CA SER A 7 9.41 -2.02 -1.52
C SER A 7 9.00 -2.86 -0.33
N VAL A 8 8.36 -2.23 0.66
CA VAL A 8 7.73 -2.91 1.79
C VAL A 8 6.30 -3.23 1.38
N ASP A 9 6.01 -4.48 1.05
CA ASP A 9 4.68 -4.91 0.67
C ASP A 9 3.98 -5.61 1.85
N SER A 10 2.84 -5.06 2.25
CA SER A 10 2.01 -5.58 3.33
C SER A 10 0.69 -6.20 2.85
N THR A 11 0.41 -6.14 1.54
CA THR A 11 -0.79 -6.73 0.94
C THR A 11 -0.97 -8.23 1.24
N PRO A 12 0.10 -9.08 1.32
CA PRO A 12 -0.08 -10.48 1.65
C PRO A 12 -0.69 -10.72 3.05
N TYR A 13 -0.42 -9.82 4.02
CA TYR A 13 -1.01 -9.92 5.35
C TYR A 13 -2.51 -9.63 5.31
N SER A 14 -2.92 -8.58 4.58
CA SER A 14 -4.33 -8.25 4.38
C SER A 14 -5.07 -9.37 3.65
N ASP A 15 -4.44 -9.97 2.64
CA ASP A 15 -5.04 -11.06 1.85
C ASP A 15 -5.13 -12.36 2.65
N ALA A 16 -4.26 -12.55 3.65
CA ALA A 16 -4.38 -13.61 4.65
C ALA A 16 -5.46 -13.34 5.72
N GLY A 17 -6.18 -12.21 5.63
CA GLY A 17 -7.27 -11.86 6.54
C GLY A 17 -6.88 -11.03 7.76
N LEU A 18 -5.65 -10.50 7.81
CA LEU A 18 -5.27 -9.59 8.90
C LEU A 18 -6.00 -8.25 8.77
N GLY A 19 -6.37 -7.70 9.92
CA GLY A 19 -7.03 -6.40 10.00
C GLY A 19 -6.09 -5.23 9.66
N PRO A 20 -6.66 -4.04 9.41
CA PRO A 20 -5.92 -2.83 9.02
C PRO A 20 -4.78 -2.43 9.98
N SER A 21 -5.00 -2.57 11.30
CA SER A 21 -3.99 -2.25 12.31
C SER A 21 -2.79 -3.18 12.25
N TRP A 22 -3.03 -4.47 12.04
CA TRP A 22 -1.99 -5.49 11.90
C TRP A 22 -1.18 -5.29 10.63
N GLU A 23 -1.84 -4.98 9.51
CA GLU A 23 -1.15 -4.69 8.25
C GLU A 23 -0.18 -3.51 8.39
N VAL A 24 -0.61 -2.43 9.07
CA VAL A 24 0.27 -1.29 9.38
C VAL A 24 1.41 -1.71 10.30
N ALA A 25 1.14 -2.49 11.35
CA ALA A 25 2.18 -2.96 12.27
C ALA A 25 3.23 -3.82 11.55
N CYS A 26 2.81 -4.79 10.73
CA CYS A 26 3.69 -5.65 9.93
C CYS A 26 4.51 -4.84 8.92
N SER A 27 3.89 -3.85 8.27
CA SER A 27 4.57 -2.95 7.33
C SER A 27 5.65 -2.11 8.02
N LEU A 28 5.34 -1.49 9.17
CA LEU A 28 6.31 -0.71 9.95
C LEU A 28 7.45 -1.57 10.47
N ALA A 29 7.15 -2.77 10.99
CA ALA A 29 8.15 -3.71 11.48
C ALA A 29 9.11 -4.14 10.35
N THR A 30 8.57 -4.47 9.18
CA THR A 30 9.36 -4.82 7.99
C THR A 30 10.19 -3.62 7.53
N GLY A 31 9.62 -2.41 7.53
CA GLY A 31 10.33 -1.19 7.18
C GLY A 31 11.51 -0.90 8.12
N VAL A 32 11.33 -1.04 9.43
CA VAL A 32 12.42 -0.88 10.41
C VAL A 32 13.50 -1.93 10.22
N ALA A 33 13.13 -3.19 9.95
CA ALA A 33 14.09 -4.25 9.67
C ALA A 33 14.95 -3.94 8.44
N TYR A 34 14.32 -3.47 7.35
CA TYR A 34 15.05 -3.06 6.15
C TYR A 34 15.93 -1.83 6.38
N LEU A 35 15.46 -0.85 7.16
CA LEU A 35 16.25 0.33 7.50
C LEU A 35 17.54 -0.06 8.25
N ARG A 36 17.43 -0.96 9.24
CA ARG A 36 18.59 -1.50 9.98
C ARG A 36 19.56 -2.22 9.05
N ALA A 37 19.06 -3.10 8.18
CA ALA A 37 19.91 -3.82 7.23
C ALA A 37 20.64 -2.88 6.26
N LEU A 38 20.01 -1.79 5.83
CA LEU A 38 20.63 -0.77 4.99
C LEU A 38 21.72 0.01 5.75
N GLU A 39 21.43 0.40 6.99
CA GLU A 39 22.38 1.09 7.86
C GLU A 39 23.61 0.21 8.15
N GLU A 40 23.41 -1.07 8.47
CA GLU A 40 24.48 -2.06 8.66
C GLU A 40 25.35 -2.24 7.39
N SER A 41 24.77 -2.02 6.21
CA SER A 41 25.50 -2.03 4.93
C SER A 41 26.21 -0.69 4.60
N GLY A 42 26.13 0.30 5.48
CA GLY A 42 26.77 1.61 5.32
C GLY A 42 25.95 2.63 4.52
N VAL A 43 24.64 2.42 4.35
CA VAL A 43 23.77 3.39 3.67
C VAL A 43 23.27 4.43 4.69
N GLU A 44 23.55 5.70 4.43
CA GLU A 44 23.05 6.84 5.20
C GLU A 44 21.52 6.79 5.37
N VAL A 45 21.03 7.11 6.58
CA VAL A 45 19.60 6.98 6.96
C VAL A 45 18.67 7.74 6.01
N ASP A 46 18.99 8.99 5.67
CA ASP A 46 18.16 9.80 4.77
C ASP A 46 18.05 9.16 3.38
N ARG A 47 19.17 8.59 2.88
CA ARG A 47 19.18 7.86 1.61
C ARG A 47 18.40 6.55 1.69
N ALA A 48 18.52 5.83 2.81
CA ALA A 48 17.78 4.60 3.05
C ALA A 48 16.27 4.87 3.04
N LEU A 49 15.79 5.85 3.82
CA LEU A 49 14.39 6.28 3.85
C LEU A 49 13.91 6.74 2.47
N GLY A 50 14.72 7.55 1.79
CA GLY A 50 14.47 8.01 0.42
C GLY A 50 14.48 6.87 -0.63
N SER A 51 14.95 5.68 -0.31
CA SER A 51 14.93 4.53 -1.23
C SER A 51 13.71 3.62 -1.06
N MET A 52 12.92 3.83 -0.01
CA MET A 52 11.80 2.96 0.36
C MET A 52 10.46 3.45 -0.18
N ALA A 53 9.57 2.49 -0.45
CA ALA A 53 8.17 2.72 -0.73
C ALA A 53 7.34 1.60 -0.08
N PHE A 54 6.10 1.91 0.28
CA PHE A 54 5.24 1.04 1.07
C PHE A 54 3.99 0.70 0.28
N THR A 55 3.61 -0.57 0.23
CA THR A 55 2.43 -1.04 -0.48
C THR A 55 1.40 -1.57 0.51
N PHE A 56 0.19 -1.02 0.44
CA PHE A 56 -0.94 -1.34 1.31
C PHE A 56 -2.17 -1.75 0.50
N SER A 57 -3.00 -2.61 1.07
CA SER A 57 -4.28 -2.98 0.48
C SER A 57 -5.29 -1.83 0.56
N ALA A 58 -6.20 -1.71 -0.39
CA ALA A 58 -7.34 -0.80 -0.33
C ALA A 58 -8.63 -1.62 -0.42
N SER A 59 -9.56 -1.43 0.51
CA SER A 59 -10.78 -2.23 0.59
C SER A 59 -12.02 -1.39 0.32
N ALA A 60 -13.17 -2.06 0.16
CA ALA A 60 -14.46 -1.39 0.04
C ALA A 60 -14.92 -0.70 1.35
N ASP A 61 -14.26 -0.95 2.49
CA ASP A 61 -14.42 -0.10 3.68
C ASP A 61 -13.64 1.20 3.46
N GLN A 62 -14.36 2.19 2.94
CA GLN A 62 -13.81 3.48 2.53
C GLN A 62 -13.10 4.21 3.67
N PHE A 63 -13.76 4.37 4.82
CA PHE A 63 -13.23 5.19 5.91
C PHE A 63 -12.06 4.51 6.61
N THR A 64 -12.14 3.20 6.81
CA THR A 64 -11.04 2.44 7.39
C THR A 64 -9.82 2.45 6.47
N THR A 65 -10.03 2.34 5.15
CA THR A 65 -8.95 2.48 4.16
C THR A 65 -8.31 3.88 4.24
N ILE A 66 -9.11 4.95 4.26
CA ILE A 66 -8.59 6.32 4.40
C ILE A 66 -7.80 6.49 5.70
N ALA A 67 -8.34 6.01 6.81
CA ALA A 67 -7.70 6.10 8.12
C ALA A 67 -6.38 5.31 8.16
N LYS A 68 -6.34 4.10 7.58
CA LYS A 68 -5.16 3.23 7.55
C LYS A 68 -3.96 3.93 6.90
N PHE A 69 -4.13 4.46 5.69
CA PHE A 69 -3.06 5.11 4.94
C PHE A 69 -2.54 6.37 5.67
N ARG A 70 -3.45 7.16 6.25
CA ARG A 70 -3.08 8.34 7.05
C ARG A 70 -2.34 7.95 8.34
N ALA A 71 -2.79 6.90 9.03
CA ALA A 71 -2.15 6.38 10.23
C ALA A 71 -0.74 5.84 9.91
N ALA A 72 -0.59 5.06 8.83
CA ALA A 72 0.69 4.53 8.39
C ALA A 72 1.75 5.62 8.17
N ARG A 73 1.38 6.72 7.48
CA ARG A 73 2.27 7.87 7.28
C ARG A 73 2.71 8.48 8.62
N ARG A 74 1.77 8.69 9.54
CA ARG A 74 2.05 9.30 10.85
C ARG A 74 2.96 8.41 11.70
N CYS A 75 2.72 7.10 11.69
CA CYS A 75 3.55 6.15 12.41
C CYS A 75 4.96 6.07 11.81
N TRP A 76 5.08 6.01 10.48
CA TRP A 76 6.39 6.00 9.80
C TRP A 76 7.16 7.30 10.02
N ASP A 77 6.49 8.45 9.98
CA ASP A 77 7.12 9.73 10.29
C ASP A 77 7.73 9.72 11.69
N ARG A 78 7.06 9.11 12.67
CA ARG A 78 7.61 8.97 14.02
C ARG A 78 8.83 8.04 14.07
N VAL A 79 8.79 6.92 13.36
CA VAL A 79 9.94 6.01 13.21
C VAL A 79 11.14 6.76 12.62
N ALA A 80 10.95 7.43 11.48
CA ALA A 80 12.00 8.18 10.81
C ALA A 80 12.58 9.31 11.69
N ALA A 81 11.74 9.96 12.51
CA ALA A 81 12.18 10.96 13.49
C ALA A 81 13.20 10.40 14.48
N VAL A 82 12.91 9.21 15.01
CA VAL A 82 13.73 8.57 16.05
C VAL A 82 15.03 8.03 15.44
N CYS A 83 15.02 7.69 14.15
CA CYS A 83 16.23 7.31 13.40
C CYS A 83 17.11 8.51 13.00
N GLY A 84 16.75 9.75 13.36
CA GLY A 84 17.61 10.93 13.12
C GLY A 84 17.45 11.60 11.75
N ALA A 85 16.40 11.26 10.99
CA ALA A 85 16.22 11.76 9.63
C ALA A 85 15.87 13.26 9.54
N GLY A 86 16.42 13.93 8.53
CA GLY A 86 16.14 15.33 8.18
C GLY A 86 14.73 15.52 7.60
N GLY A 87 14.10 16.67 7.87
CA GLY A 87 12.66 16.90 7.71
C GLY A 87 11.99 16.38 6.42
N SER A 88 12.53 16.69 5.24
CA SER A 88 11.87 16.38 3.96
C SER A 88 11.94 14.92 3.51
N ASP A 89 12.92 14.15 3.99
CA ASP A 89 13.14 12.75 3.56
C ASP A 89 12.38 11.72 4.43
N ARG A 90 11.58 12.21 5.38
CA ARG A 90 10.73 11.40 6.27
C ARG A 90 9.39 10.96 5.67
N ALA A 91 8.97 11.59 4.57
CA ALA A 91 7.67 11.33 3.99
C ALA A 91 7.55 9.90 3.44
N GLN A 92 6.59 9.14 3.95
CA GLN A 92 6.32 7.78 3.47
C GLN A 92 5.66 7.83 2.09
N VAL A 93 6.32 7.23 1.09
CA VAL A 93 5.72 6.97 -0.23
C VAL A 93 4.84 5.73 -0.14
N GLN A 94 3.57 5.86 -0.48
CA GLN A 94 2.56 4.81 -0.38
C GLN A 94 1.99 4.45 -1.75
N ARG A 95 1.96 3.15 -2.04
CA ARG A 95 1.27 2.54 -3.18
C ARG A 95 0.05 1.80 -2.65
N ALA A 96 -1.10 2.03 -3.26
CA ALA A 96 -2.33 1.31 -2.95
C ALA A 96 -2.56 0.21 -4.00
N VAL A 97 -2.94 -0.97 -3.54
CA VAL A 97 -3.46 -2.05 -4.40
C VAL A 97 -4.82 -2.44 -3.84
N THR A 98 -5.86 -2.50 -4.66
CA THR A 98 -7.17 -2.97 -4.16
C THR A 98 -7.04 -4.40 -3.61
N SER A 99 -7.67 -4.70 -2.47
CA SER A 99 -7.57 -6.00 -1.82
C SER A 99 -8.15 -7.11 -2.70
N THR A 100 -7.48 -8.26 -2.75
CA THR A 100 -8.03 -9.44 -3.43
C THR A 100 -9.12 -10.13 -2.59
N ALA A 101 -9.04 -10.01 -1.26
CA ALA A 101 -9.98 -10.61 -0.31
C ALA A 101 -11.43 -10.10 -0.46
N MET A 102 -11.66 -8.93 -1.07
CA MET A 102 -13.01 -8.40 -1.30
C MET A 102 -13.64 -8.83 -2.65
N VAL A 103 -12.89 -9.47 -3.54
CA VAL A 103 -13.33 -9.80 -4.90
C VAL A 103 -14.07 -11.14 -4.90
N THR A 104 -15.25 -11.20 -5.53
CA THR A 104 -16.09 -12.41 -5.59
C THR A 104 -16.07 -13.09 -6.95
N ARG A 105 -16.17 -14.42 -6.96
CA ARG A 105 -16.35 -15.22 -8.20
C ARG A 105 -17.79 -15.19 -8.71
N VAL A 106 -18.74 -15.20 -7.78
CA VAL A 106 -20.18 -15.09 -8.08
C VAL A 106 -20.51 -13.63 -8.29
N ASP A 107 -21.26 -13.35 -9.36
CA ASP A 107 -21.65 -12.01 -9.80
C ASP A 107 -20.46 -11.02 -9.81
N PRO A 108 -19.47 -11.24 -10.71
CA PRO A 108 -18.23 -10.46 -10.72
C PRO A 108 -18.43 -8.99 -11.06
N TRP A 109 -19.57 -8.62 -11.66
CA TRP A 109 -19.88 -7.24 -12.00
C TRP A 109 -19.93 -6.34 -10.76
N VAL A 110 -20.34 -6.89 -9.60
CA VAL A 110 -20.30 -6.18 -8.32
C VAL A 110 -18.87 -5.81 -7.91
N ASN A 111 -17.85 -6.54 -8.37
CA ASN A 111 -16.46 -6.20 -8.09
C ASN A 111 -16.08 -4.85 -8.71
N MET A 112 -16.72 -4.41 -9.81
CA MET A 112 -16.50 -3.07 -10.37
C MET A 112 -16.83 -1.98 -9.35
N LEU A 113 -17.93 -2.15 -8.59
CA LEU A 113 -18.30 -1.22 -7.53
C LEU A 113 -17.30 -1.27 -6.37
N ARG A 114 -16.88 -2.48 -5.94
CA ARG A 114 -15.91 -2.67 -4.86
C ARG A 114 -14.57 -2.00 -5.16
N VAL A 115 -14.02 -2.24 -6.35
CA VAL A 115 -12.73 -1.66 -6.76
C VAL A 115 -12.82 -0.15 -6.97
N THR A 116 -13.98 0.36 -7.40
CA THR A 116 -14.23 1.81 -7.50
C THR A 116 -14.18 2.48 -6.13
N VAL A 117 -14.89 1.94 -5.13
CA VAL A 117 -14.88 2.49 -3.77
C VAL A 117 -13.49 2.40 -3.14
N ALA A 118 -12.80 1.27 -3.31
CA ALA A 118 -11.43 1.10 -2.80
C ALA A 118 -10.44 2.06 -3.47
N GLY A 119 -10.53 2.23 -4.80
CA GLY A 119 -9.72 3.18 -5.56
C GLY A 119 -9.97 4.63 -5.15
N PHE A 120 -11.23 5.01 -4.97
CA PHE A 120 -11.62 6.31 -4.43
C PHE A 120 -11.03 6.54 -3.03
N ALA A 121 -11.20 5.56 -2.13
CA ALA A 121 -10.67 5.63 -0.77
C ALA A 121 -9.15 5.82 -0.77
N ALA A 122 -8.41 5.06 -1.58
CA ALA A 122 -6.96 5.20 -1.74
C ALA A 122 -6.54 6.58 -2.28
N GLY A 123 -7.27 7.10 -3.27
CA GLY A 123 -7.06 8.44 -3.81
C GLY A 123 -7.28 9.54 -2.77
N VAL A 124 -8.40 9.51 -2.05
CA VAL A 124 -8.72 10.45 -0.95
C VAL A 124 -7.76 10.32 0.22
N ALA A 125 -7.23 9.11 0.44
CA ALA A 125 -6.20 8.89 1.42
C ALA A 125 -4.86 9.51 1.02
N GLY A 126 -4.63 9.88 -0.24
CA GLY A 126 -3.38 10.44 -0.72
C GLY A 126 -2.31 9.38 -0.98
N ALA A 127 -2.67 8.23 -1.55
CA ALA A 127 -1.68 7.29 -2.07
C ALA A 127 -0.95 7.89 -3.29
N ASP A 128 0.36 7.68 -3.42
CA ASP A 128 1.18 8.18 -4.53
C ASP A 128 0.90 7.44 -5.85
N SER A 129 0.42 6.20 -5.75
CA SER A 129 -0.05 5.41 -6.88
C SER A 129 -1.14 4.45 -6.45
N VAL A 130 -2.07 4.16 -7.35
CA VAL A 130 -3.21 3.27 -7.10
C VAL A 130 -3.28 2.23 -8.20
N THR A 131 -3.31 0.95 -7.82
CA THR A 131 -3.50 -0.18 -8.71
C THR A 131 -4.83 -0.84 -8.40
N LEU A 132 -5.75 -0.85 -9.37
CA LEU A 132 -7.02 -1.54 -9.25
C LEU A 132 -6.90 -2.94 -9.86
N HIS A 133 -7.37 -3.95 -9.14
CA HIS A 133 -7.55 -5.27 -9.73
C HIS A 133 -8.74 -5.24 -10.70
N PRO A 134 -8.60 -5.86 -11.87
CA PRO A 134 -9.74 -6.10 -12.74
C PRO A 134 -10.88 -6.85 -12.04
N PHE A 135 -12.11 -6.49 -12.36
CA PHE A 135 -13.31 -7.05 -11.71
C PHE A 135 -13.45 -8.57 -11.91
N ASP A 136 -12.84 -9.09 -12.97
CA ASP A 136 -12.82 -10.50 -13.40
C ASP A 136 -11.63 -11.30 -12.82
N SER A 137 -10.78 -10.67 -12.01
CA SER A 137 -9.55 -11.28 -11.46
C SER A 137 -9.78 -12.54 -10.60
N ALA A 138 -10.94 -12.68 -9.96
CA ALA A 138 -11.28 -13.88 -9.18
C ALA A 138 -11.73 -15.06 -10.06
N ILE A 139 -12.13 -14.82 -11.32
CA ILE A 139 -12.65 -15.85 -12.22
C ILE A 139 -11.53 -16.43 -13.09
N GLY A 140 -10.50 -15.66 -13.38
CA GLY A 140 -9.36 -16.11 -14.15
C GLY A 140 -8.43 -14.97 -14.52
N ARG A 141 -7.60 -15.19 -15.54
CA ARG A 141 -6.74 -14.13 -16.09
C ARG A 141 -7.63 -13.02 -16.68
N PRO A 142 -7.48 -11.75 -16.23
CA PRO A 142 -8.28 -10.66 -16.74
C PRO A 142 -8.22 -10.53 -18.26
N ASP A 143 -9.33 -10.21 -18.91
CA ASP A 143 -9.36 -9.96 -20.33
C ASP A 143 -9.03 -8.49 -20.68
N ALA A 144 -9.18 -8.10 -21.95
CA ALA A 144 -8.94 -6.73 -22.38
C ALA A 144 -9.99 -5.75 -21.82
N PHE A 145 -11.22 -6.20 -21.61
CA PHE A 145 -12.30 -5.40 -21.05
C PHE A 145 -12.07 -5.16 -19.55
N GLY A 146 -11.76 -6.20 -18.76
CA GLY A 146 -11.43 -6.10 -17.34
C GLY A 146 -10.24 -5.17 -17.09
N ARG A 147 -9.15 -5.29 -17.85
CA ARG A 147 -8.01 -4.38 -17.75
C ARG A 147 -8.35 -2.93 -18.11
N ARG A 148 -9.22 -2.72 -19.11
CA ARG A 148 -9.66 -1.37 -19.48
C ARG A 148 -10.48 -0.74 -18.36
N MET A 149 -11.42 -1.49 -17.79
CA MET A 149 -12.25 -1.00 -16.70
C MET A 149 -11.45 -0.72 -15.42
N ALA A 150 -10.38 -1.48 -15.15
CA ALA A 150 -9.50 -1.20 -14.01
C ALA A 150 -8.64 0.07 -14.18
N ARG A 151 -8.38 0.50 -15.41
CA ARG A 151 -7.54 1.68 -15.71
C ARG A 151 -8.35 2.98 -15.76
N ASN A 152 -9.58 2.90 -16.27
CA ASN A 152 -10.49 4.05 -16.41
C ASN A 152 -11.03 4.49 -15.06
#